data_AF-A0A353LQY6-F1
#
_entry.id   AF-A0A353LQY6-F1
#
_cell.length_a   1.000
_cell.length_b   1.000
_cell.length_c   1.000
_cell.angle_alpha   90.00
_cell.angle_beta   90.00
_cell.angle_gamma   90.00
#
_symmetry.space_group_name_H-M   'P 1'
#
loop_
_entity.id
_entity.type
_entity.pdbx_description
1 polymer ?
#
loop_
_entity_poly.entity_id
_entity_poly.type
_entity_poly.pdbx_seq_one_letter_code
_entity_poly.pdbx_strand_id
1 'polypeptide(L)' 'MTEPRTLPLYQIDAFAAQPFSGNPAAVCPLDRWLPDPLMQQIAAENNLAETAFFV' A
#
# COMPACT_ATOMS: atom_id res chain seq x y z
N MET A 1 15.02 16.57 3.36
CA MET A 1 13.61 16.54 2.93
C MET A 1 12.90 15.65 3.93
N THR A 2 11.90 16.16 4.63
CA THR A 2 11.24 15.40 5.70
C THR A 2 10.25 14.44 5.06
N GLU A 3 10.49 13.15 5.22
CA GLU A 3 9.54 12.13 4.77
C GLU A 3 8.20 12.30 5.52
N PRO A 4 7.06 12.04 4.85
CA PRO A 4 5.76 12.21 5.48
C PRO A 4 5.66 11.32 6.72
N ARG A 5 5.21 11.89 7.85
CA ARG A 5 5.03 11.15 9.11
C ARG A 5 3.87 10.14 9.04
N THR A 6 2.97 10.31 8.08
CA THR A 6 1.78 9.48 7.86
C THR A 6 1.50 9.35 6.37
N LEU A 7 1.12 8.15 5.93
CA LEU A 7 0.72 7.86 4.54
C LEU A 7 -0.74 7.38 4.53
N PRO A 8 -1.58 7.82 3.57
CA PRO A 8 -2.88 7.21 3.36
C PRO A 8 -2.72 5.73 2.98
N LEU A 9 -3.47 4.86 3.66
CA LEU A 9 -3.50 3.42 3.41
C LEU A 9 -4.94 3.00 3.15
N TYR A 10 -5.18 2.41 1.99
CA TYR A 10 -6.43 1.75 1.67
C TYR A 10 -6.17 0.25 1.56
N GLN A 11 -6.92 -0.55 2.31
CA GLN A 11 -6.97 -1.98 2.08
C GLN A 11 -8.18 -2.30 1.21
N ILE A 12 -7.95 -3.05 0.14
CA ILE A 12 -8.99 -3.51 -0.78
C ILE A 12 -8.96 -5.02 -0.90
N ASP A 13 -10.08 -5.57 -1.33
CA ASP A 13 -10.21 -6.96 -1.78
C ASP A 13 -10.20 -6.97 -3.31
N ALA A 14 -9.06 -7.28 -3.92
CA ALA A 14 -8.90 -7.32 -5.36
C ALA A 14 -9.62 -8.54 -5.97
N PHE A 15 -10.15 -8.36 -7.19
CA PHE A 15 -10.93 -9.38 -7.91
C PHE A 15 -12.15 -9.89 -7.13
N ALA A 16 -12.73 -9.04 -6.28
CA ALA A 16 -13.89 -9.35 -5.45
C ALA A 16 -15.07 -8.41 -5.74
N ALA A 17 -16.28 -8.95 -5.57
CA ALA A 17 -17.53 -8.17 -5.63
C ALA A 17 -18.15 -7.94 -4.23
N GLN A 18 -17.56 -8.53 -3.19
CA GLN A 18 -18.02 -8.41 -1.81
C GLN A 18 -16.81 -8.46 -0.84
N PRO A 19 -16.91 -7.85 0.35
CA PRO A 19 -15.85 -7.90 1.35
C PRO A 19 -15.47 -9.32 1.76
N PHE A 20 -14.22 -9.48 2.21
CA PHE A 20 -13.65 -10.75 2.70
C PHE A 20 -13.59 -11.85 1.65
N SER A 21 -13.45 -11.47 0.37
CA SER A 21 -13.26 -12.41 -0.74
C SER A 21 -12.18 -11.89 -1.70
N GLY A 22 -11.69 -12.71 -2.62
CA GLY A 22 -10.60 -12.29 -3.52
C GLY A 22 -9.25 -12.19 -2.83
N ASN A 23 -8.39 -11.28 -3.30
CA ASN A 23 -7.03 -11.08 -2.79
C ASN A 23 -6.92 -9.74 -2.02
N PRO A 24 -6.71 -9.76 -0.70
CA PRO A 24 -6.44 -8.55 0.07
C PRO A 24 -5.14 -7.86 -0.39
N ALA A 25 -5.23 -6.58 -0.71
CA ALA A 25 -4.08 -5.77 -1.12
C ALA A 25 -4.11 -4.38 -0.47
N ALA A 26 -2.93 -3.84 -0.21
CA ALA A 26 -2.76 -2.46 0.26
C ALA A 26 -2.52 -1.51 -0.92
N VAL A 27 -3.05 -0.29 -0.83
CA VAL A 27 -2.84 0.79 -1.80
C VAL A 27 -2.47 2.05 -1.05
N CYS A 28 -1.30 2.61 -1.37
CA CYS A 28 -0.74 3.80 -0.76
C CYS A 28 -0.53 4.90 -1.82
N PRO A 29 -1.47 5.85 -1.97
CA PRO A 29 -1.27 7.05 -2.79
C PRO A 29 -0.14 7.90 -2.22
N LEU A 30 0.75 8.38 -3.08
CA LEU A 30 1.91 9.18 -2.73
C LEU A 30 1.91 10.51 -3.49
N ASP A 31 2.35 11.61 -2.85
CA ASP A 31 2.58 12.87 -3.57
C ASP A 31 3.82 12.84 -4.47
N ARG A 32 4.76 11.94 -4.14
CA ARG A 32 6.02 11.70 -4.86
C ARG A 32 6.50 10.29 -4.56
N TRP A 33 7.32 9.74 -5.45
CA TRP A 33 7.96 8.44 -5.20
C TRP A 33 8.84 8.48 -3.95
N LEU A 34 8.66 7.47 -3.10
CA LEU A 34 9.54 7.18 -1.97
C LEU A 34 10.71 6.31 -2.46
N PRO A 35 11.84 6.25 -1.74
CA PRO A 35 12.90 5.31 -2.05
C PRO A 35 12.40 3.86 -2.03
N ASP A 36 12.80 3.03 -3.00
CA ASP A 36 12.41 1.62 -3.08
C ASP A 36 12.59 0.83 -1.78
N PRO A 37 13.71 0.99 -1.02
CA PRO A 37 13.87 0.27 0.25
C PRO A 37 12.80 0.63 1.28
N LEU A 38 12.35 1.89 1.29
CA LEU A 38 11.29 2.34 2.19
C LEU A 38 9.93 1.78 1.74
N MET A 39 9.64 1.77 0.44
CA MET A 39 8.41 1.15 -0.09
C MET A 39 8.36 -0.35 0.21
N GLN A 40 9.48 -1.05 0.13
CA GLN A 40 9.59 -2.46 0.52
C GLN A 40 9.35 -2.67 2.02
N GLN A 41 9.88 -1.79 2.89
CA GLN A 41 9.61 -1.84 4.33
C GLN A 41 8.13 -1.61 4.64
N ILE A 42 7.49 -0.64 3.98
CA ILE A 42 6.05 -0.37 4.13
C ILE A 42 5.23 -1.58 3.68
N ALA A 43 5.57 -2.17 2.53
CA ALA A 43 4.87 -3.35 2.03
C ALA A 43 4.99 -4.55 2.99
N ALA A 44 6.17 -4.75 3.57
CA ALA A 44 6.40 -5.78 4.59
C ALA A 44 5.58 -5.53 5.86
N GLU A 45 5.49 -4.29 6.33
CA GLU A 45 4.69 -3.91 7.50
C GLU A 45 3.19 -4.15 7.28
N ASN A 46 2.68 -3.89 6.08
CA ASN A 46 1.28 -4.17 5.74
C ASN A 46 0.95 -5.67 5.81
N ASN A 47 1.94 -6.55 5.64
CA ASN A 47 1.82 -8.01 5.73
C ASN A 47 0.68 -8.59 4.87
N LEU A 48 0.51 -8.04 3.67
CA LEU A 48 -0.36 -8.55 2.61
C LEU A 48 0.48 -9.09 1.46
N ALA A 49 -0.13 -9.84 0.56
CA ALA A 49 0.56 -10.39 -0.61
C ALA A 49 1.19 -9.27 -1.47
N GLU A 50 0.47 -8.16 -1.64
CA GLU A 50 0.95 -7.00 -2.40
C GLU A 50 0.59 -5.66 -1.74
N THR A 51 1.44 -4.66 -1.97
CA THR A 51 1.16 -3.24 -1.73
C THR A 51 1.45 -2.45 -3.01
N ALA A 52 0.46 -1.71 -3.49
CA ALA A 52 0.58 -0.84 -4.66
C ALA A 52 0.85 0.61 -4.23
N PHE A 53 1.81 1.23 -4.91
CA PHE A 53 2.15 2.65 -4.75
C PHE A 53 1.92 3.37 -6.07
N PHE A 54 1.37 4.58 -6.02
CA PHE A 54 1.18 5.43 -7.19
C PHE A 54 1.30 6.92 -6.83
N VAL A 55 1.61 7.74 -7.84
CA VAL A 55 1.67 9.21 -7.77
C VAL A 55 0.68 9.84 -8.75
#